data_AF-A0A0B1P0T3-F1
#
_entry.id   AF-A0A0B1P0T3-F1
#
_cell.length_a   1.000
_cell.length_b   1.000
_cell.length_c   1.000
_cell.angle_alpha   90.00
_cell.angle_beta   90.00
_cell.angle_gamma   90.00
#
_symmetry.space_group_name_H-M   'P 1'
#
loop_
_entity.id
_entity.type
_entity.pdbx_description
1 polymer ?
#
loop_
_entity_poly.entity_id
_entity_poly.type
_entity_poly.pdbx_seq_one_letter_code
_entity_poly.pdbx_strand_id
1 'polypeptide(L)'
;MEGLTSSEQKELQTRMERKQMKEFMGMFSNLVSHCFDACIDDFTTKSLIQRETGCVNRCVQKFMAGSERIGQRFGEQQAQMMNNTPPGR
;
A
#
# COMPACT_ATOMS: atom_id res chain seq x y z
N MET A 1 7.32 21.30 9.82
CA MET A 1 8.77 20.95 9.82
C MET A 1 9.60 22.10 10.36
N GLU A 2 9.10 23.33 10.31
CA GLU A 2 9.54 24.43 11.16
C GLU A 2 9.10 24.18 12.61
N GLY A 3 10.04 24.22 13.56
CA GLY A 3 9.79 24.10 14.99
C GLY A 3 10.45 22.92 15.72
N LEU A 4 11.11 21.99 15.02
CA LEU A 4 11.79 20.84 15.64
C LEU A 4 13.27 21.13 15.85
N THR A 5 13.79 20.74 17.02
CA THR A 5 15.23 20.70 17.30
C THR A 5 15.92 19.62 16.46
N SER A 6 17.24 19.71 16.29
CA SER A 6 18.01 18.72 15.51
C SER A 6 17.90 17.30 16.07
N SER A 7 17.77 17.16 17.40
CA SER A 7 17.50 15.88 18.07
C SER A 7 16.12 15.32 17.71
N GLU A 8 15.08 16.17 17.70
CA GLU A 8 13.72 15.74 17.37
C GLU A 8 13.55 15.40 15.89
N GLN A 9 14.26 16.10 14.99
CA GLN A 9 14.31 15.72 13.57
C GLN A 9 14.90 14.32 13.38
N LYS A 10 15.97 13.98 14.10
CA LYS A 10 16.61 12.66 14.02
C LYS A 10 15.70 11.55 14.58
N GLU A 11 15.02 11.83 15.69
CA GLU A 11 14.03 10.89 16.23
C GLU A 11 12.84 10.71 15.28
N LEU A 12 12.32 11.80 14.71
CA LEU A 12 11.24 11.77 13.73
C LEU A 12 11.64 10.94 12.51
N GLN A 13 12.85 11.13 11.97
CA GLN A 13 13.38 10.35 10.86
C GLN A 13 13.36 8.85 11.18
N THR A 14 13.86 8.47 12.35
CA THR A 14 13.90 7.07 12.81
C THR A 14 12.48 6.49 12.96
N ARG A 15 11.54 7.28 13.49
CA ARG A 15 10.13 6.87 13.61
C ARG A 15 9.47 6.72 12.24
N MET A 16 9.79 7.59 11.29
CA MET A 16 9.29 7.54 9.91
C MET A 16 9.80 6.30 9.17
N GLU A 17 11.08 5.94 9.32
CA GLU A 17 11.64 4.71 8.74
C GLU A 17 10.97 3.45 9.30
N ARG A 18 10.79 3.37 10.63
CA ARG A 18 10.05 2.26 11.26
C ARG A 18 8.61 2.18 10.77
N LYS A 19 7.97 3.33 10.58
CA LYS A 19 6.59 3.40 10.07
C LYS A 19 6.52 2.88 8.63
N GLN A 20 7.46 3.27 7.76
CA GLN A 20 7.53 2.78 6.38
C GLN A 20 7.65 1.25 6.33
N MET A 21 8.51 0.63 7.14
CA MET A 21 8.59 -0.84 7.20
C MET A 21 7.28 -1.48 7.63
N LYS A 22 6.61 -0.93 8.65
CA LYS A 22 5.34 -1.45 9.13
C LYS A 22 4.24 -1.34 8.07
N GLU A 23 4.17 -0.21 7.38
CA GLU A 23 3.20 0.00 6.29
C GLU A 23 3.46 -0.95 5.13
N PHE A 24 4.73 -1.16 4.76
CA PHE A 24 5.11 -2.13 3.73
C PHE A 24 4.70 -3.56 4.10
N MET A 25 4.93 -3.99 5.33
CA MET A 25 4.48 -5.31 5.81
C MET A 25 2.96 -5.46 5.76
N GLY A 26 2.22 -4.41 6.11
CA GLY A 26 0.76 -4.39 6.00
C GLY A 26 0.29 -4.52 4.54
N MET A 27 0.91 -3.77 3.63
CA MET A 27 0.63 -3.86 2.20
C MET A 27 0.91 -5.27 1.65
N PHE A 28 2.05 -5.86 2.03
CA PHE A 28 2.41 -7.21 1.61
C PHE A 28 1.41 -8.25 2.11
N SER A 29 1.02 -8.19 3.38
CA SER A 29 0.01 -9.08 3.96
C SER A 29 -1.32 -9.01 3.23
N ASN A 30 -1.80 -7.79 2.93
CA ASN A 30 -3.05 -7.58 2.20
C ASN A 30 -2.97 -8.12 0.76
N LEU A 31 -1.84 -7.89 0.08
CA LEU A 31 -1.60 -8.42 -1.26
C LEU A 31 -1.66 -9.94 -1.28
N VAL A 32 -0.97 -10.59 -0.34
CA VAL A 32 -0.93 -12.06 -0.25
C VAL A 32 -2.32 -12.62 0.00
N SER A 33 -3.06 -12.08 0.98
CA SER A 33 -4.43 -12.52 1.26
C SER A 33 -5.34 -12.34 0.05
N HIS A 34 -5.31 -11.17 -0.59
CA HIS A 34 -6.16 -10.88 -1.74
C HIS A 34 -5.89 -11.82 -2.92
N CYS A 35 -4.62 -12.05 -3.25
CA CYS A 35 -4.28 -12.94 -4.36
C CYS A 35 -4.49 -14.41 -4.02
N PHE A 36 -4.37 -14.80 -2.76
CA PHE A 36 -4.73 -16.14 -2.32
C PHE A 36 -6.24 -16.39 -2.54
N ASP A 37 -7.08 -15.53 -1.98
CA ASP A 37 -8.54 -15.64 -2.06
C ASP A 37 -9.07 -15.57 -3.50
N ALA A 38 -8.39 -14.81 -4.37
CA ALA A 38 -8.82 -14.62 -5.76
C ALA A 38 -8.34 -15.71 -6.72
N CYS A 39 -7.23 -16.39 -6.44
CA CYS A 39 -6.56 -17.27 -7.40
C CYS A 39 -6.40 -18.72 -6.96
N ILE A 40 -6.49 -19.02 -5.66
CA ILE A 40 -6.25 -20.38 -5.13
C ILE A 40 -7.60 -20.99 -4.77
N ASP A 41 -8.04 -21.90 -5.63
CA ASP A 41 -9.36 -22.53 -5.56
C ASP A 41 -9.28 -24.07 -5.63
N ASP A 42 -8.10 -24.65 -5.91
CA ASP A 42 -7.90 -26.09 -5.97
C ASP A 42 -7.00 -26.58 -4.83
N PHE A 43 -7.59 -27.37 -3.92
CA PHE A 43 -6.92 -27.93 -2.76
C PHE A 43 -6.62 -29.44 -2.89
N THR A 44 -6.64 -29.98 -4.10
CA THR A 44 -6.35 -31.40 -4.35
C THR A 44 -4.86 -31.76 -4.27
N THR A 45 -3.97 -30.75 -4.34
CA THR A 45 -2.52 -30.93 -4.25
C THR A 45 -1.88 -29.92 -3.29
N LYS A 46 -0.68 -30.24 -2.79
CA LYS A 46 0.08 -29.37 -1.88
C LYS A 46 0.84 -28.24 -2.57
N SER A 47 0.80 -28.18 -3.90
CA SER A 47 1.61 -27.27 -4.71
C SER A 47 0.72 -26.55 -5.71
N LEU A 48 1.01 -25.28 -5.95
CA LEU A 48 0.26 -24.48 -6.92
C LEU A 48 0.31 -25.11 -8.31
N ILE A 49 -0.85 -25.24 -8.94
CA ILE A 49 -0.91 -25.67 -10.34
C ILE A 49 -0.56 -24.50 -11.27
N GLN A 50 -0.28 -24.79 -12.54
CA GLN A 50 0.16 -23.78 -13.52
C GLN A 50 -0.88 -22.66 -13.71
N ARG A 51 -2.18 -22.99 -13.64
CA ARG A 51 -3.28 -22.01 -13.73
C ARG A 51 -3.23 -21.01 -12.57
N GLU A 52 -3.13 -21.50 -11.34
CA GLU A 52 -3.05 -20.69 -10.12
C GLU A 52 -1.80 -19.83 -10.11
N THR A 53 -0.64 -20.42 -10.44
CA THR A 53 0.63 -19.67 -10.56
C THR A 53 0.52 -18.52 -11.56
N GLY A 54 -0.09 -18.77 -12.72
CA GLY A 54 -0.36 -17.73 -13.71
C GLY A 54 -1.34 -16.67 -13.21
N CYS A 55 -2.35 -17.05 -12.44
CA CYS A 55 -3.29 -16.12 -11.82
C CYS A 55 -2.61 -15.22 -10.79
N VAL A 56 -1.85 -15.79 -9.84
CA VAL A 56 -1.15 -15.06 -8.79
C VAL A 56 -0.21 -14.01 -9.38
N ASN A 57 0.58 -14.36 -10.40
CA ASN A 57 1.47 -13.40 -11.08
C ASN A 57 0.70 -12.20 -11.66
N ARG A 58 -0.44 -12.44 -12.33
CA ARG A 58 -1.28 -11.36 -12.87
C ARG A 58 -1.97 -10.57 -11.76
N CYS A 59 -2.39 -11.24 -10.68
CA CYS A 59 -3.01 -10.60 -9.53
C CYS A 59 -2.05 -9.59 -8.90
N VAL A 60 -0.81 -10.00 -8.62
CA VAL A 60 0.21 -9.11 -8.04
C VAL A 60 0.48 -7.90 -8.93
N GLN A 61 0.66 -8.11 -10.24
CA GLN A 61 0.86 -7.00 -11.19
C GLN A 61 -0.32 -6.03 -11.20
N LYS A 62 -1.56 -6.55 -11.27
CA LYS A 62 -2.77 -5.72 -11.25
C LYS A 62 -2.95 -4.98 -9.94
N PHE A 63 -2.70 -5.64 -8.81
CA PHE A 63 -2.84 -5.03 -7.49
C PHE A 63 -1.84 -3.88 -7.29
N MET A 64 -0.58 -4.07 -7.69
CA MET A 64 0.45 -3.02 -7.61
C MET A 64 0.12 -1.83 -8.52
N ALA A 65 -0.20 -2.09 -9.80
CA ALA A 65 -0.59 -1.02 -10.73
C ALA A 65 -1.88 -0.29 -10.29
N GLY A 66 -2.85 -1.04 -9.74
CA GLY A 66 -4.07 -0.49 -9.16
C GLY A 66 -3.79 0.38 -7.93
N SER A 67 -2.94 -0.09 -7.03
CA SER A 67 -2.53 0.66 -5.83
C SER A 67 -1.82 1.97 -6.20
N GLU A 68 -0.93 1.95 -7.19
CA GLU A 68 -0.27 3.15 -7.70
C GLU A 68 -1.29 4.13 -8.29
N ARG A 69 -2.19 3.64 -9.14
CA ARG A 69 -3.21 4.47 -9.77
C ARG A 69 -4.15 5.12 -8.75
N ILE A 70 -4.59 4.36 -7.75
CA ILE A 70 -5.42 4.87 -6.65
C ILE A 70 -4.62 5.92 -5.87
N GLY A 71 -3.35 5.66 -5.56
CA GLY A 71 -2.48 6.62 -4.89
C GLY A 71 -2.36 7.96 -5.62
N GLN A 72 -2.18 7.93 -6.94
CA GLN A 72 -2.14 9.15 -7.77
C GLN A 72 -3.48 9.92 -7.70
N ARG A 73 -4.61 9.24 -7.87
CA ARG A 73 -5.94 9.88 -7.81
C ARG A 73 -6.26 10.43 -6.42
N PHE A 74 -5.86 9.71 -5.37
CA PHE A 74 -6.02 10.14 -3.99
C PHE A 74 -5.23 11.43 -3.72
N GLY A 75 -3.98 11.51 -4.19
CA GLY A 75 -3.17 12.74 -4.09
C GLY A 75 -3.81 13.94 -4.80
N GLU A 76 -4.36 13.74 -6.01
CA GLU A 76 -5.09 14.77 -6.73
C GLU A 76 -6.33 15.26 -5.97
N GLN A 77 -7.12 14.34 -5.42
CA GLN A 77 -8.33 14.69 -4.64
C GLN A 77 -7.98 15.38 -3.32
N GLN A 78 -6.92 14.95 -2.64
CA GLN A 78 -6.45 15.60 -1.42
C GLN A 78 -6.07 17.06 -1.69
N ALA A 79 -5.36 17.35 -2.80
CA ALA A 79 -5.02 18.71 -3.19
C ALA A 79 -6.27 19.56 -3.50
N GLN A 80 -7.29 18.98 -4.16
CA GLN A 80 -8.55 19.66 -4.42
C GLN A 80 -9.33 19.95 -3.12
N MET A 81 -9.37 19.02 -2.16
CA MET A 81 -10.03 19.23 -0.87
C MET A 81 -9.35 20.33 -0.05
N MET A 82 -8.01 20.38 -0.06
CA MET A 82 -7.26 21.46 0.58
C MET A 82 -7.56 22.83 -0.05
N ASN A 83 -7.77 22.88 -1.37
CA ASN A 83 -8.16 24.12 -2.08
C ASN A 83 -9.65 24.51 -1.87
N ASN A 84 -10.53 23.55 -1.63
CA ASN A 84 -11.96 23.78 -1.41
C ASN A 84 -12.35 23.94 0.07
N THR A 85 -11.39 23.89 1.00
CA THR A 85 -11.67 24.20 2.41
C THR A 85 -11.83 25.72 2.53
N PRO A 86 -13.02 26.25 2.90
CA PRO A 86 -13.16 27.68 3.10
C PRO A 86 -12.22 28.13 4.23
N PRO A 87 -11.57 29.31 4.13
CA PRO A 87 -10.77 29.83 5.23
C PRO A 87 -11.72 30.16 6.39
N GLY A 88 -11.67 29.34 7.44
CA GLY A 88 -12.32 29.63 8.73
C GLY A 88 -13.65 28.91 8.96
N ARG A 89 -13.58 27.85 9.78
CA ARG A 89 -14.38 27.78 11.00
C ARG A 89 -13.51 27.27 12.13
#